data_AF-A0A402DL18-F1
#
_entry.id   AF-A0A402DL18-F1
#
_cell.length_a   1.000
_cell.length_b   1.000
_cell.length_c   1.000
_cell.angle_alpha   90.00
_cell.angle_beta   90.00
_cell.angle_gamma   90.00
#
_symmetry.space_group_name_H-M   'P 1'
#
loop_
_entity.id
_entity.type
_entity.pdbx_description
1 polymer ?
#
loop_
_entity_poly.entity_id
_entity_poly.type
_entity_poly.pdbx_seq_one_letter_code
_entity_poly.pdbx_strand_id
1 'polypeptide(L)'
;MNKIGGSNQRLNRIKENLWKGEVKRVLEELEGCKKKQAINFTKYVDKHRERIPNYELYQSQGICIGSGSVESKIKQIGARMKIVGAQWKAENVPQYLKLRCAYLNGDIA
;
A
#
# COMPACT_ATOMS: atom_id res chain seq x y z
N MET A 1 -12.32 -8.70 4.55
CA MET A 1 -13.53 -7.96 4.08
C MET A 1 -14.85 -8.47 4.67
N ASN A 2 -14.91 -9.64 5.33
CA ASN A 2 -16.12 -10.13 6.05
C ASN A 2 -16.66 -9.20 7.16
N LYS A 3 -15.93 -8.14 7.51
CA LYS A 3 -16.34 -7.14 8.51
C LYS A 3 -17.36 -6.13 7.96
N ILE A 4 -17.38 -5.84 6.67
CA ILE A 4 -18.30 -4.81 6.13
C ILE A 4 -19.75 -5.32 6.05
N GLY A 5 -19.96 -6.64 6.12
CA GLY A 5 -21.27 -7.27 5.89
C GLY A 5 -21.71 -7.17 4.42
N GLY A 6 -22.50 -8.13 3.96
CA GLY A 6 -22.96 -8.22 2.57
C GLY A 6 -22.73 -9.61 1.99
N SER A 7 -23.35 -9.88 0.84
CA SER A 7 -23.10 -11.10 0.08
C SER A 7 -21.67 -11.10 -0.49
N ASN A 8 -21.08 -12.28 -0.67
CA ASN A 8 -19.76 -12.42 -1.29
C ASN A 8 -19.70 -11.78 -2.69
N GLN A 9 -20.81 -11.81 -3.43
CA GLN A 9 -20.94 -11.15 -4.73
C GLN A 9 -20.76 -9.63 -4.63
N ARG A 10 -21.42 -8.97 -3.68
CA ARG A 10 -21.26 -7.52 -3.48
C ARG A 10 -19.83 -7.15 -3.11
N LEU A 11 -19.20 -7.93 -2.23
CA LEU A 11 -17.81 -7.70 -1.84
C LEU A 11 -16.84 -7.84 -3.02
N ASN A 12 -17.10 -8.79 -3.93
CA ASN A 12 -16.30 -8.91 -5.15
C ASN A 12 -16.51 -7.71 -6.08
N ARG A 13 -17.75 -7.28 -6.32
CA ARG A 13 -18.03 -6.07 -7.12
C ARG A 13 -17.35 -4.82 -6.55
N ILE A 14 -17.38 -4.64 -5.24
CA ILE A 14 -16.67 -3.53 -4.57
C ILE A 14 -15.16 -3.61 -4.82
N LYS A 15 -14.54 -4.79 -4.72
CA LYS A 15 -13.11 -4.96 -5.00
C LYS A 15 -12.78 -4.64 -6.46
N GLU A 16 -13.59 -5.14 -7.40
CA GLU A 16 -13.40 -4.90 -8.83
C GLU A 16 -13.53 -3.41 -9.17
N ASN A 17 -14.54 -2.73 -8.61
CA ASN A 17 -14.71 -1.29 -8.80
C ASN A 17 -13.54 -0.50 -8.19
N LEU A 18 -13.06 -0.87 -6.99
CA LEU A 18 -11.87 -0.26 -6.38
C LEU A 18 -10.61 -0.50 -7.22
N TRP A 19 -10.47 -1.69 -7.82
CA TRP A 19 -9.35 -2.02 -8.70
C TRP A 19 -9.32 -1.13 -9.94
N LYS A 20 -10.48 -0.78 -10.48
CA LYS A 20 -10.64 0.11 -11.63
C LYS A 20 -10.66 1.60 -11.27
N GLY A 21 -10.60 1.96 -9.98
CA GLY A 21 -10.71 3.34 -9.51
C GLY A 21 -12.14 3.92 -9.61
N GLU A 22 -13.15 3.08 -9.76
CA GLU A 22 -14.57 3.46 -9.93
C GLU A 22 -15.22 3.82 -8.59
N VAL A 23 -14.77 4.91 -7.96
CA VAL A 23 -15.18 5.30 -6.60
C VAL A 23 -16.69 5.52 -6.47
N LYS A 24 -17.32 6.14 -7.48
CA LYS A 24 -18.78 6.40 -7.46
C LYS A 24 -19.58 5.11 -7.29
N ARG A 25 -19.27 4.08 -8.09
CA ARG A 25 -19.92 2.76 -8.04
C ARG A 25 -19.70 2.05 -6.70
N VAL A 26 -18.54 2.27 -6.07
CA VAL A 26 -18.26 1.73 -4.73
C VAL A 26 -19.17 2.37 -3.68
N LEU A 27 -19.36 3.70 -3.74
CA LEU A 27 -20.23 4.41 -2.80
C LEU A 27 -21.70 3.98 -2.97
N GLU A 28 -22.17 3.79 -4.19
CA GLU A 28 -23.51 3.25 -4.51
C GLU A 28 -23.70 1.84 -3.94
N GLU A 29 -22.75 0.92 -4.15
CA GLU A 29 -22.82 -0.46 -3.59
C GLU A 29 -22.76 -0.49 -2.05
N LEU A 30 -22.20 0.54 -1.42
CA LEU A 30 -22.13 0.70 0.03
C LEU A 30 -23.35 1.44 0.60
N GLU A 31 -24.20 2.01 -0.24
CA GLU A 31 -25.41 2.71 0.18
C GLU A 31 -26.36 1.75 0.92
N GLY A 32 -27.05 2.26 1.95
CA GLY A 32 -27.93 1.45 2.80
C GLY A 32 -27.23 0.50 3.77
N CYS A 33 -25.89 0.39 3.77
CA CYS A 33 -25.18 -0.41 4.76
C CYS A 33 -25.21 0.23 6.16
N LYS A 34 -25.91 -0.40 7.11
CA LYS A 34 -26.07 0.12 8.48
C LYS A 34 -24.92 -0.25 9.44
N LYS A 35 -24.03 -1.16 9.05
CA LYS A 35 -22.91 -1.59 9.90
C LYS A 35 -21.90 -0.45 10.06
N LYS A 36 -21.46 -0.18 11.29
CA LYS A 36 -20.43 0.82 11.60
C LYS A 36 -19.16 0.67 10.73
N GLN A 37 -18.75 -0.57 10.46
CA GLN A 37 -17.58 -0.87 9.62
C GLN A 37 -17.80 -0.45 8.16
N ALA A 38 -19.01 -0.63 7.62
CA ALA A 38 -19.36 -0.17 6.27
C ALA A 38 -19.39 1.35 6.21
N ILE A 39 -20.04 2.01 7.19
CA ILE A 39 -20.11 3.47 7.28
C ILE A 39 -18.70 4.09 7.33
N ASN A 40 -17.81 3.54 8.17
CA ASN A 40 -16.44 4.01 8.27
C ASN A 40 -15.67 3.81 6.95
N PHE A 41 -15.90 2.68 6.27
CA PHE A 41 -15.28 2.40 4.98
C PHE A 41 -15.79 3.35 3.89
N THR A 42 -17.09 3.61 3.80
CA THR A 42 -17.68 4.60 2.88
C THR A 42 -17.07 5.98 3.09
N LYS A 43 -16.98 6.45 4.35
CA LYS A 43 -16.34 7.73 4.68
C LYS A 43 -14.87 7.78 4.28
N TYR A 44 -14.14 6.68 4.46
CA TYR A 44 -12.74 6.59 4.06
C TYR A 44 -12.59 6.68 2.52
N VAL A 45 -13.39 5.90 1.80
CA VAL A 45 -13.38 5.87 0.32
C VAL A 45 -13.74 7.24 -0.24
N ASP A 46 -14.78 7.88 0.29
CA ASP A 46 -15.20 9.22 -0.14
C ASP A 46 -14.12 10.28 0.15
N LYS A 47 -13.58 10.31 1.37
CA LYS A 47 -12.49 11.23 1.74
C LYS A 47 -11.24 11.09 0.86
N HIS A 48 -10.94 9.87 0.42
CA HIS A 48 -9.72 9.57 -0.34
C HIS A 48 -9.98 9.33 -1.83
N ARG A 49 -11.16 9.70 -2.35
CA ARG A 49 -11.57 9.45 -3.73
C ARG A 49 -10.55 9.86 -4.80
N GLU A 50 -9.84 10.98 -4.58
CA GLU A 50 -8.84 11.51 -5.52
C GLU A 50 -7.51 10.76 -5.46
N ARG A 51 -7.26 10.00 -4.38
CA ARG A 51 -6.02 9.24 -4.16
C ARG A 51 -6.16 7.77 -4.53
N ILE A 52 -7.36 7.28 -4.80
CA ILE A 52 -7.61 5.89 -5.18
C ILE A 52 -7.15 5.74 -6.65
N PRO A 53 -6.09 4.97 -6.93
CA PRO A 53 -5.59 4.81 -8.29
C PRO A 53 -6.45 3.81 -9.08
N ASN A 54 -6.42 3.95 -10.40
CA ASN A 54 -6.88 2.90 -11.31
C ASN A 54 -5.75 1.87 -11.46
N TYR A 55 -5.79 0.80 -10.64
CA TYR A 55 -4.79 -0.24 -10.64
C TYR A 55 -4.77 -1.05 -11.94
N GLU A 56 -5.92 -1.23 -12.60
CA GLU A 56 -6.00 -1.88 -13.91
C GLU A 56 -5.21 -1.10 -14.97
N LEU A 57 -5.38 0.23 -15.01
CA LEU A 57 -4.61 1.10 -15.89
C LEU A 57 -3.13 1.11 -15.54
N TYR A 58 -2.78 1.20 -14.26
CA TYR A 58 -1.37 1.21 -13.84
C TYR A 58 -0.67 -0.10 -14.20
N GLN A 59 -1.35 -1.23 -14.04
CA GLN A 59 -0.83 -2.53 -14.42
C GLN A 59 -0.63 -2.63 -15.94
N SER A 60 -1.59 -2.17 -16.75
CA SER A 60 -1.47 -2.20 -18.22
C SER A 60 -0.37 -1.27 -18.75
N GLN A 61 -0.08 -0.18 -18.04
CA GLN A 61 1.04 0.73 -18.32
C GLN A 61 2.39 0.21 -17.78
N GLY A 62 2.43 -0.95 -17.13
CA GLY A 62 3.65 -1.50 -16.53
C GLY A 62 4.14 -0.73 -15.29
N ILE A 63 3.29 0.11 -14.70
CA ILE A 63 3.59 0.82 -13.45
C ILE A 63 3.57 -0.19 -12.31
N CYS A 64 4.60 -0.15 -11.46
CA CYS A 64 4.68 -1.01 -10.30
C CYS A 64 3.58 -0.66 -9.28
N ILE A 65 2.60 -1.55 -9.12
CA ILE A 65 1.47 -1.39 -8.18
C ILE A 65 1.70 -2.07 -6.83
N GLY A 66 2.75 -2.91 -6.72
CA GLY A 66 3.04 -3.69 -5.53
C GLY A 66 4.08 -3.02 -4.63
N SER A 67 3.87 -3.06 -3.31
CA SER A 67 4.87 -2.62 -2.33
C SER A 67 6.03 -3.61 -2.14
N GLY A 68 5.94 -4.83 -2.70
CA GLY A 68 6.86 -5.93 -2.42
C GLY A 68 8.33 -5.60 -2.69
N SER A 69 8.62 -4.92 -3.80
CA SER A 69 9.98 -4.50 -4.14
C SER A 69 10.54 -3.50 -3.12
N VAL A 70 9.71 -2.53 -2.70
CA VAL A 70 10.05 -1.53 -1.69
C VAL A 70 10.27 -2.19 -0.32
N GLU A 71 9.32 -3.03 0.12
CA GLU A 71 9.40 -3.77 1.38
C GLU A 71 10.62 -4.70 1.42
N SER A 72 10.93 -5.38 0.31
CA SER A 72 12.12 -6.23 0.19
C SER A 72 13.40 -5.42 0.35
N LYS A 73 13.53 -4.26 -0.31
CA LYS A 73 14.69 -3.39 -0.16
C LYS A 73 14.81 -2.82 1.27
N ILE A 74 13.70 -2.42 1.89
CA ILE A 74 13.69 -2.00 3.30
C ILE A 74 14.18 -3.13 4.22
N LYS A 75 13.75 -4.38 3.99
CA LYS A 75 14.25 -5.55 4.73
C LYS A 75 15.76 -5.73 4.56
N GLN A 76 16.28 -5.59 3.35
CA GLN A 76 17.73 -5.72 3.07
C GLN A 76 18.57 -4.60 3.70
N ILE A 77 18.04 -3.38 3.81
CA ILE A 77 18.66 -2.29 4.57
C ILE A 77 18.63 -2.62 6.06
N GLY A 78 17.45 -3.01 6.58
CA GLY A 78 17.25 -3.35 7.99
C GLY A 78 18.15 -4.49 8.46
N ALA A 79 18.36 -5.52 7.64
CA ALA A 79 19.25 -6.64 7.93
C ALA A 79 20.70 -6.20 8.22
N ARG A 80 21.16 -5.10 7.61
CA ARG A 80 22.49 -4.54 7.88
C ARG A 80 22.49 -3.56 9.05
N MET A 81 21.52 -2.67 9.10
CA MET A 81 21.48 -1.60 10.11
C MET A 81 21.14 -2.11 11.52
N LYS A 82 20.39 -3.22 11.62
CA LYS A 82 19.88 -3.79 12.86
C LYS A 82 20.56 -5.11 13.23
N ILE A 83 21.83 -5.29 12.84
CA ILE A 83 22.59 -6.49 13.21
C ILE A 83 22.78 -6.53 14.74
N VAL A 84 22.79 -7.73 15.30
CA VAL A 84 22.97 -7.93 16.75
C VAL A 84 24.30 -7.33 17.20
N GLY A 85 24.27 -6.55 18.27
CA GLY A 85 25.44 -5.87 18.83
C GLY A 85 25.82 -4.55 18.17
N ALA A 86 25.11 -4.11 17.11
CA ALA A 86 25.39 -2.80 16.51
C ALA A 86 24.94 -1.65 17.43
N GLN A 87 25.88 -0.76 17.72
CA GLN A 87 25.62 0.54 18.35
C GLN A 87 26.09 1.64 17.41
N TRP A 88 25.20 2.58 17.11
CA TRP A 88 25.46 3.67 16.18
C TRP A 88 25.40 5.01 16.91
N LYS A 89 26.37 5.89 16.64
CA LYS A 89 26.16 7.32 16.90
C LYS A 89 25.12 7.84 15.91
N ALA A 90 24.19 8.68 16.37
CA ALA A 90 23.11 9.21 15.54
C ALA A 90 23.64 9.91 14.27
N GLU A 91 24.76 10.63 14.40
CA GLU A 91 25.45 11.32 13.30
C GLU A 91 25.94 10.39 12.18
N ASN A 92 26.24 9.12 12.50
CA ASN A 92 26.80 8.15 11.56
C ASN A 92 25.72 7.34 10.83
N VAL A 93 24.49 7.30 11.36
CA VAL A 93 23.39 6.51 10.77
C VAL A 93 23.07 6.93 9.32
N PRO A 94 22.95 8.23 8.98
CA PRO A 94 22.66 8.64 7.60
C PRO A 94 23.76 8.23 6.61
N GLN A 95 25.02 8.28 7.02
CA GLN A 95 26.17 7.90 6.18
C GLN A 95 26.14 6.40 5.86
N TYR A 96 25.90 5.56 6.87
CA TYR A 96 25.77 4.12 6.67
C TYR A 96 24.53 3.73 5.86
N LEU A 97 23.42 4.44 6.03
CA LEU A 97 22.23 4.27 5.19
C LEU A 97 22.55 4.60 3.74
N LYS A 98 23.20 5.73 3.48
CA LYS A 98 23.61 6.13 2.12
C LYS A 98 24.51 5.08 1.49
N LEU A 99 25.52 4.61 2.22
CA LEU A 99 26.43 3.54 1.76
C LEU A 99 25.66 2.26 1.44
N ARG A 100 24.73 1.84 2.31
CA ARG A 100 23.93 0.63 2.10
C ARG A 100 23.01 0.77 0.89
N CYS A 101 22.41 1.93 0.68
CA CYS A 101 21.59 2.20 -0.49
C CYS A 101 22.43 2.13 -1.77
N ALA A 102 23.59 2.80 -1.82
CA ALA A 102 24.51 2.75 -2.96
C ALA A 102 24.91 1.30 -3.29
N TYR A 103 25.27 0.50 -2.29
CA TYR A 103 25.58 -0.91 -2.47
C TYR A 103 24.39 -1.71 -3.05
N LEU A 104 23.18 -1.52 -2.52
CA LEU A 104 21.98 -2.23 -2.99
C LEU A 104 21.48 -1.78 -4.36
N ASN A 105 21.93 -0.61 -4.82
CA ASN A 105 21.71 -0.07 -6.15
C ASN A 105 22.79 -0.50 -7.15
N GLY A 106 23.93 -1.01 -6.67
CA GLY A 106 25.09 -1.35 -7.51
C GLY A 106 25.97 -0.14 -7.86
N ASP A 107 25.80 0.98 -7.16
CA ASP A 107 26.56 2.23 -7.40
C ASP A 107 28.00 2.16 -6.87
N ILE A 108 28.30 1.16 -6.03
CA ILE A 108 29.62 0.87 -5.47
C ILE A 108 29.81 -0.65 -5.41
N ALA A 109 30.97 -1.12 -5.91
CA ALA A 109 31.42 -2.50 -5.87
C ALA A 109 32.53 -2.68 -4.82
#